data_AF-A0A978U799-F1
#
_entry.id   AF-A0A978U799-F1
#
_cell.length_a   1.000
_cell.length_b   1.000
_cell.length_c   1.000
_cell.angle_alpha   90.00
_cell.angle_beta   90.00
_cell.angle_gamma   90.00
#
_symmetry.space_group_name_H-M   'P 1'
#
loop_
_entity.id
_entity.type
_entity.pdbx_description
1 polymer ?
#
loop_
_entity_poly.entity_id
_entity_poly.type
_entity_poly.pdbx_seq_one_letter_code
_entity_poly.pdbx_strand_id
1 'polypeptide(L)'
;MLQSDIQQRELAIQHHETQILKLQAQIQQAIPEVDEEEIKRSLKKHLGNSVWFCLDQRSQRDLVTAYKHDFLIRADDFTADASDFSEAGIRLGFVAEREVVQPFFKSLREFLINNGHVDEIAGLMLSNNKKFTLGMMPALIAEQWTTFKESALKKRSQSNNLELFGTVSYGQQVSESDRTQIQQFLQSWEHPLGPWLLNHPTQAASAIDQINKLRNICAHAEDILHRWQFDFMAALIVGDDDQRGILQEIFSSRK
;
A
#
# COMPACT_ATOMS: atom_id res chain seq x y z
N MET A 1 4.17 8.50 66.14
CA MET A 1 5.07 8.35 64.97
C MET A 1 4.40 7.56 63.85
N LEU A 2 3.98 6.30 64.01
CA LEU A 2 3.31 5.57 62.92
C LEU A 2 2.07 6.27 62.31
N GLN A 3 1.26 6.90 63.15
CA GLN A 3 -0.01 7.53 62.72
C GLN A 3 0.22 8.80 61.87
N SER A 4 1.28 9.58 62.16
CA SER A 4 1.63 10.75 61.35
C SER A 4 2.24 10.35 60.01
N ASP A 5 3.01 9.27 59.98
CA ASP A 5 3.62 8.75 58.75
C ASP A 5 2.57 8.16 57.80
N ILE A 6 1.52 7.53 58.34
CA ILE A 6 0.37 7.04 57.57
C ILE A 6 -0.39 8.22 56.95
N GLN A 7 -0.70 9.26 57.73
CA GLN A 7 -1.37 10.45 57.21
C GLN A 7 -0.56 11.17 56.13
N GLN A 8 0.76 11.26 56.28
CA GLN A 8 1.62 11.86 55.24
C GLN A 8 1.63 11.04 53.95
N ARG A 9 1.59 9.71 54.04
CA ARG A 9 1.51 8.84 52.85
C ARG A 9 0.16 8.93 52.16
N GLU A 10 -0.94 9.01 52.92
CA GLU A 10 -2.28 9.19 52.35
C GLU A 10 -2.40 10.51 51.58
N LEU A 11 -1.84 11.60 52.11
CA LEU A 11 -1.81 12.90 51.41
C LEU A 11 -0.95 12.84 50.14
N ALA A 12 0.19 12.14 50.18
CA ALA A 12 1.04 11.96 49.00
C ALA A 12 0.34 11.13 47.91
N ILE A 13 -0.38 10.07 48.29
CA ILE A 13 -1.17 9.24 47.36
C ILE A 13 -2.27 10.07 46.72
N GLN A 14 -3.05 10.82 47.49
CA GLN A 14 -4.10 11.69 46.95
C GLN A 14 -3.54 12.77 46.01
N HIS A 15 -2.36 13.32 46.34
CA HIS A 15 -1.68 14.27 45.46
C HIS A 15 -1.28 13.63 44.13
N HIS A 16 -0.71 12.43 44.16
CA HIS A 16 -0.34 11.70 42.94
C HIS A 16 -1.55 11.26 42.12
N GLU A 17 -2.63 10.79 42.75
CA GLU A 17 -3.89 10.48 42.06
C GLU A 17 -4.47 11.70 41.36
N THR A 18 -4.44 12.87 42.02
CA THR A 18 -4.88 14.14 41.42
C THR A 18 -4.00 14.54 40.24
N GLN A 19 -2.67 14.35 40.35
CA GLN A 19 -1.74 14.59 39.24
C GLN A 19 -1.98 13.64 38.06
N ILE A 20 -2.23 12.35 38.32
CA ILE A 20 -2.54 11.35 37.30
C ILE A 20 -3.83 11.73 36.57
N LEU A 21 -4.90 12.09 37.29
CA LEU A 21 -6.16 12.52 36.67
C LEU A 21 -5.99 13.78 35.82
N LYS A 22 -5.18 14.74 36.28
CA LYS A 22 -4.88 15.96 35.53
C LYS A 22 -4.07 15.66 34.26
N LEU A 23 -3.08 14.77 34.34
CA LEU A 23 -2.31 14.30 33.20
C LEU A 23 -3.17 13.51 32.22
N GLN A 24 -4.06 12.63 32.70
CA GLN A 24 -5.01 11.89 31.86
C GLN A 24 -5.97 12.83 31.12
N ALA A 25 -6.48 13.86 31.80
CA ALA A 25 -7.33 14.87 31.17
C ALA A 25 -6.57 15.70 30.11
N GLN A 26 -5.30 16.04 30.37
CA GLN A 26 -4.44 16.73 29.41
C GLN A 26 -4.10 15.85 28.20
N ILE A 27 -3.86 14.55 28.40
CA ILE A 27 -3.63 13.58 27.31
C ILE A 27 -4.89 13.41 26.47
N GLN A 28 -6.08 13.30 27.09
CA GLN A 28 -7.35 13.20 26.35
C GLN A 28 -7.67 14.46 25.53
N GLN A 29 -7.27 15.64 25.98
CA GLN A 29 -7.40 16.89 25.22
C GLN A 29 -6.30 17.07 24.15
N ALA A 30 -5.23 16.29 24.20
CA ALA A 30 -4.08 16.39 23.29
C ALA A 30 -4.16 15.45 22.08
N ILE A 31 -5.19 14.60 21.97
CA ILE A 31 -5.40 13.81 20.73
C ILE A 31 -5.77 14.80 19.62
N PRO A 32 -4.96 14.94 18.56
CA PRO A 32 -5.24 15.91 17.51
C PRO A 32 -6.56 15.55 16.83
N GLU A 33 -7.46 16.53 16.71
CA GLU A 33 -8.64 16.37 15.86
C GLU A 33 -8.19 16.31 14.40
N VAL A 34 -8.45 15.19 13.73
CA VAL A 34 -8.07 14.99 12.33
C VAL A 34 -9.20 15.45 11.43
N ASP A 35 -8.96 16.49 10.63
CA ASP A 35 -9.88 16.92 9.57
C ASP A 35 -9.75 15.99 8.36
N GLU A 36 -10.65 14.99 8.28
CA GLU A 36 -10.71 14.05 7.17
C GLU A 36 -11.02 14.72 5.82
N GLU A 37 -11.75 15.84 5.82
CA GLU A 37 -12.05 16.56 4.58
C GLU A 37 -10.83 17.32 4.06
N GLU A 38 -9.94 17.79 4.94
CA GLU A 38 -8.65 18.34 4.53
C GLU A 38 -7.73 17.28 3.93
N ILE A 39 -7.64 16.10 4.56
CA ILE A 39 -6.88 14.95 4.01
C ILE A 39 -7.38 14.60 2.61
N LYS A 40 -8.70 14.46 2.46
CA LYS A 40 -9.35 14.16 1.19
C LYS A 40 -9.12 15.26 0.14
N ARG A 41 -9.14 16.54 0.53
CA ARG A 41 -8.85 17.67 -0.36
C ARG A 41 -7.40 17.64 -0.83
N SER A 42 -6.46 17.35 0.08
CA SER A 42 -5.04 17.18 -0.23
C SER A 42 -4.83 16.03 -1.22
N LEU A 43 -5.40 14.85 -0.94
CA LEU A 43 -5.33 13.69 -1.83
C LEU A 43 -5.91 13.96 -3.22
N LYS A 44 -7.07 14.63 -3.30
CA LYS A 44 -7.69 15.04 -4.57
C LYS A 44 -6.80 15.99 -5.36
N LYS A 45 -6.18 16.95 -4.68
CA LYS A 45 -5.26 17.91 -5.30
C LYS A 45 -4.03 17.18 -5.85
N HIS A 46 -3.49 16.23 -5.09
CA HIS A 46 -2.29 15.48 -5.46
C HIS A 46 -2.53 14.49 -6.61
N LEU A 47 -3.56 13.65 -6.51
CA LEU A 47 -3.93 12.69 -7.56
C LEU A 47 -4.50 13.37 -8.81
N GLY A 48 -5.13 14.53 -8.64
CA GLY A 48 -5.97 15.16 -9.63
C GLY A 48 -7.42 14.65 -9.57
N ASN A 49 -8.37 15.56 -9.80
CA ASN A 49 -9.80 15.25 -9.71
C ASN A 49 -10.22 14.10 -10.64
N SER A 50 -9.68 14.05 -11.86
CA SER A 50 -10.02 13.00 -12.84
C SER A 50 -9.67 11.62 -12.31
N VAL A 51 -8.46 11.45 -11.77
CA VAL A 51 -8.01 10.18 -11.17
C VAL A 51 -8.88 9.84 -9.96
N TRP A 52 -9.10 10.80 -9.06
CA TRP A 52 -9.89 10.59 -7.85
C TRP A 52 -11.29 10.04 -8.14
N PHE A 53 -11.99 10.61 -9.13
CA PHE A 53 -13.35 10.19 -9.47
C PHE A 53 -13.43 8.86 -10.23
N CYS A 54 -12.32 8.38 -10.79
CA CYS A 54 -12.25 7.04 -11.39
C CYS A 54 -12.10 5.92 -10.35
N LEU A 55 -11.61 6.22 -9.14
CA LEU A 55 -11.38 5.22 -8.10
C LEU A 55 -12.69 4.71 -7.49
N ASP A 56 -12.71 3.43 -7.08
CA ASP A 56 -13.80 2.88 -6.28
C ASP A 56 -13.97 3.65 -4.96
N GLN A 57 -15.21 3.81 -4.50
CA GLN A 57 -15.53 4.53 -3.27
C GLN A 57 -14.84 3.94 -2.03
N ARG A 58 -14.60 2.63 -2.00
CA ARG A 58 -13.84 1.96 -0.92
C ARG A 58 -12.36 2.31 -1.01
N SER A 59 -11.79 2.38 -2.20
CA SER A 59 -10.39 2.83 -2.39
C SER A 59 -10.20 4.28 -1.96
N GLN A 60 -11.14 5.18 -2.29
CA GLN A 60 -11.13 6.56 -1.79
C GLN A 60 -11.14 6.62 -0.25
N ARG A 61 -11.96 5.78 0.40
CA ARG A 61 -12.02 5.68 1.87
C ARG A 61 -10.74 5.13 2.48
N ASP A 62 -10.19 4.07 1.90
CA ASP A 62 -8.95 3.46 2.38
C ASP A 62 -7.77 4.43 2.21
N LEU A 63 -7.71 5.23 1.13
CA LEU A 63 -6.72 6.30 0.97
C LEU A 63 -6.82 7.36 2.07
N VAL A 64 -8.02 7.89 2.33
CA VAL A 64 -8.21 8.88 3.42
C VAL A 64 -7.83 8.27 4.77
N THR A 65 -8.22 7.02 5.02
CA THR A 65 -7.89 6.30 6.26
C THR A 65 -6.38 6.09 6.42
N ALA A 66 -5.67 5.72 5.35
CA ALA A 66 -4.22 5.55 5.39
C ALA A 66 -3.50 6.84 5.79
N TYR A 67 -3.89 7.97 5.19
CA TYR A 67 -3.28 9.27 5.49
C TYR A 67 -3.71 9.84 6.85
N LYS A 68 -4.90 9.46 7.35
CA LYS A 68 -5.31 9.72 8.73
C LYS A 68 -4.41 9.00 9.72
N HIS A 69 -4.11 7.72 9.48
CA HIS A 69 -3.18 6.98 10.33
C HIS A 69 -1.78 7.59 10.30
N ASP A 70 -1.24 7.92 9.13
CA ASP A 70 0.04 8.61 9.00
C ASP A 70 0.06 9.95 9.77
N PHE A 71 -1.00 10.76 9.65
CA PHE A 71 -1.12 12.01 10.40
C PHE A 71 -1.12 11.79 11.92
N LEU A 72 -1.89 10.82 12.41
CA LEU A 72 -1.98 10.50 13.84
C LEU A 72 -0.63 10.01 14.39
N ILE A 73 0.06 9.15 13.64
CA ILE A 73 1.38 8.64 14.00
C ILE A 73 2.39 9.80 14.05
N ARG A 74 2.36 10.71 13.07
CA ARG A 74 3.25 11.88 13.01
C ARG A 74 3.00 12.89 14.12
N ALA A 75 1.75 12.99 14.59
CA ALA A 75 1.41 13.88 15.69
C ALA A 75 1.78 13.30 17.07
N ASP A 76 2.07 11.99 17.14
CA ASP A 76 2.61 11.35 18.33
C ASP A 76 4.14 11.48 18.38
N ASP A 77 4.62 12.67 18.75
CA ASP A 77 6.06 13.02 18.85
C ASP A 77 6.85 12.09 19.79
N PHE A 78 6.19 11.35 20.69
CA PHE A 78 6.83 10.53 21.71
C PHE A 78 7.33 9.16 21.21
N THR A 79 6.80 8.66 20.08
CA THR A 79 7.09 7.28 19.60
C THR A 79 7.71 7.21 18.21
N ALA A 80 8.16 8.35 17.64
CA ALA A 80 8.61 8.49 16.25
C ALA A 80 9.60 7.40 15.75
N ASP A 81 10.52 6.92 16.60
CA ASP A 81 11.52 5.89 16.25
C ASP A 81 10.99 4.44 16.33
N ALA A 82 9.82 4.24 16.95
CA ALA A 82 9.14 2.95 17.11
C ALA A 82 7.75 2.92 16.42
N SER A 83 7.41 3.95 15.67
CA SER A 83 6.13 4.06 14.99
C SER A 83 5.93 2.96 13.95
N ASP A 84 4.78 2.30 14.02
CA ASP A 84 4.37 1.27 13.08
C ASP A 84 3.31 1.81 12.10
N PHE A 85 3.68 1.85 10.82
CA PHE A 85 2.81 2.32 9.74
C PHE A 85 2.01 1.17 9.09
N SER A 86 2.03 -0.04 9.65
CA SER A 86 1.42 -1.23 9.03
C SER A 86 -0.07 -1.08 8.75
N GLU A 87 -0.85 -0.48 9.64
CA GLU A 87 -2.27 -0.20 9.39
C GLU A 87 -2.47 0.71 8.17
N ALA A 88 -1.67 1.78 8.04
CA ALA A 88 -1.72 2.66 6.88
C ALA A 88 -1.28 1.93 5.60
N GLY A 89 -0.23 1.10 5.68
CA GLY A 89 0.25 0.27 4.59
C GLY A 89 -0.75 -0.77 4.12
N ILE A 90 -1.48 -1.43 5.03
CA ILE A 90 -2.56 -2.38 4.70
C ILE A 90 -3.64 -1.69 3.86
N ARG A 91 -4.06 -0.48 4.27
CA ARG A 91 -5.06 0.31 3.54
C ARG A 91 -4.60 0.64 2.13
N LEU A 92 -3.35 1.07 1.98
CA LEU A 92 -2.74 1.30 0.66
C LEU A 92 -2.68 0.00 -0.17
N GLY A 93 -2.34 -1.13 0.45
CA GLY A 93 -2.35 -2.44 -0.19
C GLY A 93 -3.72 -2.83 -0.75
N PHE A 94 -4.79 -2.58 0.00
CA PHE A 94 -6.16 -2.81 -0.46
C PHE A 94 -6.56 -1.94 -1.65
N VAL A 95 -6.08 -0.69 -1.71
CA VAL A 95 -6.28 0.18 -2.87
C VAL A 95 -5.62 -0.44 -4.10
N ALA A 96 -4.35 -0.82 -4.02
CA ALA A 96 -3.65 -1.45 -5.14
C ALA A 96 -4.29 -2.79 -5.58
N GLU A 97 -4.70 -3.63 -4.64
CA GLU A 97 -5.41 -4.88 -4.96
C GLU A 97 -6.75 -4.62 -5.68
N ARG A 98 -7.52 -3.61 -5.25
CA ARG A 98 -8.84 -3.32 -5.81
C ARG A 98 -8.78 -2.66 -7.19
N GLU A 99 -7.87 -1.70 -7.36
CA GLU A 99 -7.78 -0.90 -8.59
C GLU A 99 -6.92 -1.58 -9.68
N VAL A 100 -6.05 -2.53 -9.31
CA VAL A 100 -5.13 -3.20 -10.26
C VAL A 100 -5.41 -4.70 -10.37
N VAL A 101 -5.35 -5.43 -9.26
CA VAL A 101 -5.36 -6.91 -9.27
C VAL A 101 -6.74 -7.44 -9.65
N GLN A 102 -7.78 -6.95 -8.98
CA GLN A 102 -9.15 -7.40 -9.21
C GLN A 102 -9.62 -7.21 -10.66
N PRO A 103 -9.53 -6.01 -11.27
CA PRO A 103 -9.97 -5.83 -12.65
C PRO A 103 -9.13 -6.64 -13.63
N PHE A 104 -7.81 -6.73 -13.44
CA PHE A 104 -6.93 -7.52 -14.31
C PHE A 104 -7.34 -8.99 -14.36
N PHE A 105 -7.39 -9.68 -13.21
CA PHE A 105 -7.68 -11.11 -13.20
C PHE A 105 -9.12 -11.44 -13.58
N LYS A 106 -10.08 -10.55 -13.24
CA LYS A 106 -11.47 -10.70 -13.66
C LYS A 106 -11.57 -10.67 -15.19
N SER A 107 -11.02 -9.63 -15.82
CA SER A 107 -11.11 -9.48 -17.28
C SER A 107 -10.25 -10.47 -18.05
N LEU A 108 -9.08 -10.86 -17.53
CA LEU A 108 -8.25 -11.90 -18.12
C LEU A 108 -8.99 -13.24 -18.16
N ARG A 109 -9.67 -13.61 -17.07
CA ARG A 109 -10.50 -14.82 -17.02
C ARG A 109 -11.63 -14.78 -18.04
N GLU A 110 -12.36 -13.66 -18.10
CA GLU A 110 -13.44 -13.46 -19.08
C GLU A 110 -12.92 -13.58 -20.51
N PHE A 111 -11.74 -13.01 -20.80
CA PHE A 111 -11.06 -13.12 -22.08
C PHE A 111 -10.72 -14.57 -22.45
N LEU A 112 -10.13 -15.35 -21.53
CA LEU A 112 -9.76 -16.75 -21.80
C LEU A 112 -10.99 -17.62 -22.09
N ILE A 113 -12.06 -17.48 -21.29
CA ILE A 113 -13.30 -18.22 -21.48
C ILE A 113 -13.93 -17.89 -22.84
N ASN A 114 -13.96 -16.61 -23.20
CA ASN A 114 -14.56 -16.17 -24.47
C ASN A 114 -13.77 -16.65 -25.71
N ASN A 115 -12.48 -16.94 -25.56
CA ASN A 115 -11.62 -17.47 -26.62
C ASN A 115 -11.49 -19.01 -26.58
N GLY A 116 -12.30 -19.69 -25.77
CA GLY A 116 -12.33 -21.16 -25.70
C GLY A 116 -11.12 -21.79 -25.02
N HIS A 117 -10.37 -21.01 -24.23
CA HIS A 117 -9.24 -21.52 -23.44
C HIS A 117 -9.70 -22.03 -22.08
N VAL A 118 -8.88 -22.91 -21.49
CA VAL A 118 -9.02 -23.32 -20.09
C VAL A 118 -8.82 -22.08 -19.20
N ASP A 119 -9.46 -22.05 -18.04
CA ASP A 119 -9.29 -21.01 -17.03
C ASP A 119 -7.93 -21.15 -16.30
N GLU A 120 -6.84 -21.31 -17.05
CA GLU A 120 -5.47 -21.41 -16.56
C GLU A 120 -4.55 -20.58 -17.47
N ILE A 121 -3.63 -19.84 -16.86
CA ILE A 121 -2.56 -19.15 -17.60
C ILE A 121 -1.29 -19.09 -16.77
N ALA A 122 -0.15 -19.44 -17.37
CA ALA A 122 1.15 -19.48 -16.68
C ALA A 122 1.14 -20.29 -15.36
N GLY A 123 0.40 -21.41 -15.32
CA GLY A 123 0.23 -22.24 -14.13
C GLY A 123 -0.74 -21.68 -13.08
N LEU A 124 -1.40 -20.53 -13.35
CA LEU A 124 -2.39 -19.92 -12.47
C LEU A 124 -3.80 -20.30 -12.93
N MET A 125 -4.47 -21.16 -12.17
CA MET A 125 -5.90 -21.41 -12.32
C MET A 125 -6.72 -20.17 -11.92
N LEU A 126 -7.46 -19.61 -12.87
CA LEU A 126 -8.31 -18.42 -12.78
C LEU A 126 -9.76 -18.79 -12.40
N SER A 127 -9.97 -19.27 -11.17
CA SER A 127 -11.31 -19.61 -10.68
C SER A 127 -11.97 -18.46 -9.91
N ASN A 128 -13.31 -18.40 -9.93
CA ASN A 128 -14.09 -17.37 -9.22
C ASN A 128 -13.88 -17.35 -7.69
N ASN A 129 -13.44 -18.47 -7.11
CA ASN A 129 -13.29 -18.61 -5.67
C ASN A 129 -11.85 -18.35 -5.19
N LYS A 130 -10.91 -18.08 -6.10
CA LYS A 130 -9.53 -17.77 -5.74
C LYS A 130 -9.34 -16.29 -5.47
N LYS A 131 -8.57 -16.00 -4.41
CA LYS A 131 -8.09 -14.65 -4.13
C LYS A 131 -6.78 -14.45 -4.88
N PHE A 132 -6.77 -13.50 -5.81
CA PHE A 132 -5.56 -13.06 -6.49
C PHE A 132 -4.89 -11.95 -5.68
N THR A 133 -3.56 -11.93 -5.69
CA THR A 133 -2.76 -10.95 -4.96
C THR A 133 -1.80 -10.23 -5.90
N LEU A 134 -1.25 -9.09 -5.44
CA LEU A 134 -0.29 -8.30 -6.20
C LEU A 134 0.91 -9.14 -6.67
N GLY A 135 1.42 -10.05 -5.84
CA GLY A 135 2.57 -10.90 -6.18
C GLY A 135 2.36 -11.89 -7.34
N MET A 136 1.12 -12.11 -7.79
CA MET A 136 0.82 -13.00 -8.91
C MET A 136 0.91 -12.32 -10.29
N MET A 137 0.88 -10.98 -10.33
CA MET A 137 0.85 -10.23 -11.60
C MET A 137 2.21 -10.00 -12.28
N PRO A 138 3.32 -9.68 -11.57
CA PRO A 138 4.57 -9.27 -12.21
C PRO A 138 5.09 -10.25 -13.26
N ALA A 139 5.04 -11.55 -12.95
CA ALA A 139 5.45 -12.62 -13.85
C ALA A 139 4.63 -12.68 -15.14
N LEU A 140 3.34 -12.34 -15.09
CA LEU A 140 2.45 -12.30 -16.24
C LEU A 140 2.77 -11.11 -17.15
N ILE A 141 3.18 -9.98 -16.56
CA ILE A 141 3.36 -8.71 -17.27
C ILE A 141 4.76 -8.59 -17.90
N ALA A 142 5.81 -9.01 -17.19
CA ALA A 142 7.19 -8.82 -17.64
C ALA A 142 8.05 -10.07 -17.45
N GLU A 143 9.11 -10.18 -18.26
CA GLU A 143 10.12 -11.23 -18.09
C GLU A 143 11.13 -10.89 -17.00
N GLN A 144 11.40 -9.60 -16.80
CA GLN A 144 12.31 -9.09 -15.80
C GLN A 144 11.76 -7.81 -15.20
N TRP A 145 11.99 -7.59 -13.91
CA TRP A 145 11.59 -6.38 -13.20
C TRP A 145 12.49 -6.13 -11.99
N THR A 146 12.37 -4.91 -11.44
CA THR A 146 13.12 -4.47 -10.27
C THR A 146 12.31 -4.72 -9.00
N THR A 147 12.91 -5.37 -8.01
CA THR A 147 12.28 -5.70 -6.72
C THR A 147 13.12 -5.24 -5.54
N PHE A 148 12.53 -5.21 -4.34
CA PHE A 148 13.28 -5.01 -3.11
C PHE A 148 14.12 -6.25 -2.76
N LYS A 149 15.37 -6.01 -2.35
CA LYS A 149 16.18 -7.02 -1.67
C LYS A 149 15.59 -7.31 -0.29
N GLU A 150 15.52 -8.58 0.09
CA GLU A 150 14.98 -8.98 1.39
C GLU A 150 15.73 -8.34 2.56
N SER A 151 17.07 -8.20 2.43
CA SER A 151 17.90 -7.52 3.42
C SER A 151 17.59 -6.03 3.57
N ALA A 152 17.09 -5.38 2.52
CA ALA A 152 16.70 -3.97 2.56
C ALA A 152 15.38 -3.77 3.34
N LEU A 153 14.43 -4.69 3.18
CA LEU A 153 13.12 -4.63 3.86
C LEU A 153 13.23 -4.78 5.39
N LYS A 154 14.33 -5.35 5.89
CA LYS A 154 14.60 -5.50 7.34
C LYS A 154 15.23 -4.26 7.98
N LYS A 155 15.52 -3.21 7.21
CA LYS A 155 16.20 -2.00 7.70
C LYS A 155 15.20 -0.96 8.21
N ARG A 156 15.50 -0.38 9.37
CA ARG A 156 14.71 0.71 9.97
C ARG A 156 14.78 2.04 9.21
N SER A 157 15.86 2.26 8.47
CA SER A 157 16.10 3.49 7.71
C SER A 157 16.42 3.17 6.25
N GLN A 158 16.08 4.11 5.37
CA GLN A 158 16.32 3.97 3.95
C GLN A 158 17.83 3.95 3.66
N SER A 159 18.26 2.96 2.89
CA SER A 159 19.61 2.89 2.35
C SER A 159 19.68 3.48 0.94
N ASN A 160 20.88 3.62 0.38
CA ASN A 160 21.04 4.03 -1.01
C ASN A 160 20.31 3.08 -1.99
N ASN A 161 19.92 3.57 -3.17
CA ASN A 161 19.13 2.81 -4.14
C ASN A 161 19.81 1.50 -4.59
N LEU A 162 21.14 1.45 -4.66
CA LEU A 162 21.90 0.25 -5.05
C LEU A 162 21.74 -0.89 -4.03
N GLU A 163 21.55 -0.56 -2.76
CA GLU A 163 21.32 -1.52 -1.69
C GLU A 163 19.85 -1.91 -1.52
N LEU A 164 18.92 -1.06 -1.99
CA LEU A 164 17.48 -1.32 -1.88
C LEU A 164 17.00 -2.38 -2.88
N PHE A 165 17.48 -2.30 -4.13
CA PHE A 165 16.88 -3.03 -5.23
C PHE A 165 17.75 -4.13 -5.81
N GLY A 166 17.08 -5.14 -6.37
CA GLY A 166 17.66 -6.18 -7.22
C GLY A 166 16.76 -6.44 -8.42
N THR A 167 17.18 -7.36 -9.29
CA THR A 167 16.43 -7.74 -10.50
C THR A 167 15.92 -9.16 -10.36
N VAL A 168 14.63 -9.35 -10.64
CA VAL A 168 14.04 -10.69 -10.81
C VAL A 168 14.05 -11.02 -12.31
N SER A 169 14.40 -12.25 -12.64
CA SER A 169 14.31 -12.79 -14.00
C SER A 169 13.41 -14.02 -13.99
N TYR A 170 12.27 -13.91 -14.66
CA TYR A 170 11.21 -14.92 -14.70
C TYR A 170 10.87 -15.36 -16.14
N GLY A 171 11.58 -14.83 -17.14
CA GLY A 171 11.29 -15.03 -18.56
C GLY A 171 11.15 -16.49 -19.02
N GLN A 172 11.86 -17.43 -18.40
CA GLN A 172 11.81 -18.85 -18.77
C GLN A 172 10.68 -19.66 -18.10
N GLN A 173 9.95 -19.08 -17.15
CA GLN A 173 8.93 -19.82 -16.38
C GLN A 173 7.50 -19.65 -16.92
N VAL A 174 7.27 -18.66 -17.79
CA VAL A 174 5.99 -18.46 -18.49
C VAL A 174 6.16 -18.88 -19.94
N SER A 175 5.25 -19.71 -20.46
CA SER A 175 5.34 -20.19 -21.83
C SER A 175 5.13 -19.04 -22.84
N GLU A 176 5.71 -19.16 -24.04
CA GLU A 176 5.52 -18.17 -25.12
C GLU A 176 4.05 -18.08 -25.57
N SER A 177 3.32 -19.20 -25.49
CA SER A 177 1.87 -19.25 -25.73
C SER A 177 1.11 -18.38 -24.72
N ASP A 178 1.39 -18.53 -23.42
CA ASP A 178 0.75 -17.73 -22.37
C ASP A 178 1.10 -16.25 -22.53
N ARG A 179 2.36 -15.93 -22.83
CA ARG A 179 2.81 -14.55 -23.11
C ARG A 179 2.00 -13.92 -24.26
N THR A 180 1.81 -14.68 -25.33
CA THR A 180 1.04 -14.24 -26.50
C THR A 180 -0.43 -13.98 -26.13
N GLN A 181 -1.04 -14.88 -25.35
CA GLN A 181 -2.42 -14.69 -24.88
C GLN A 181 -2.57 -13.46 -23.99
N ILE A 182 -1.62 -13.22 -23.07
CA ILE A 182 -1.62 -12.03 -22.21
C ILE A 182 -1.51 -10.76 -23.05
N GLN A 183 -0.64 -10.75 -24.08
CA GLN A 183 -0.52 -9.61 -24.98
C GLN A 183 -1.81 -9.35 -25.78
N GLN A 184 -2.44 -10.40 -26.31
CA GLN A 184 -3.72 -10.28 -27.02
C GLN A 184 -4.83 -9.75 -26.09
N PHE A 185 -4.88 -10.25 -24.86
CA PHE A 185 -5.77 -9.72 -23.83
C PHE A 185 -5.52 -8.22 -23.62
N LEU A 186 -4.29 -7.79 -23.31
CA LEU A 186 -3.97 -6.40 -23.02
C LEU A 186 -4.23 -5.47 -24.21
N GLN A 187 -4.05 -5.93 -25.45
CA GLN A 187 -4.36 -5.17 -26.66
C GLN A 187 -5.87 -5.00 -26.90
N SER A 188 -6.67 -5.99 -26.50
CA SER A 188 -8.13 -5.97 -26.68
C SER A 188 -8.89 -5.38 -25.49
N TRP A 189 -8.21 -5.16 -24.36
CA TRP A 189 -8.85 -4.77 -23.12
C TRP A 189 -9.12 -3.26 -23.04
N GLU A 190 -10.40 -2.89 -23.16
CA GLU A 190 -10.90 -1.51 -23.03
C GLU A 190 -10.96 -1.03 -21.56
N HIS A 191 -9.82 -1.10 -20.87
CA HIS A 191 -9.67 -0.59 -19.50
C HIS A 191 -8.41 0.27 -19.39
N PRO A 192 -8.39 1.36 -18.60
CA PRO A 192 -7.22 2.24 -18.49
C PRO A 192 -5.93 1.53 -18.03
N LEU A 193 -6.07 0.41 -17.30
CA LEU A 193 -4.94 -0.43 -16.90
C LEU A 193 -4.23 -1.10 -18.09
N GLY A 194 -4.97 -1.47 -19.14
CA GLY A 194 -4.43 -2.20 -20.30
C GLY A 194 -3.27 -1.46 -20.98
N PRO A 195 -3.46 -0.19 -21.42
CA PRO A 195 -2.40 0.60 -22.02
C PRO A 195 -1.18 0.81 -21.12
N TRP A 196 -1.36 0.95 -19.81
CA TRP A 196 -0.22 1.10 -18.89
C TRP A 196 0.62 -0.19 -18.82
N LEU A 197 -0.04 -1.35 -18.63
CA LEU A 197 0.61 -2.65 -18.60
C LEU A 197 1.29 -2.99 -19.93
N LEU A 198 0.68 -2.62 -21.06
CA LEU A 198 1.19 -2.91 -22.39
C LEU A 198 2.39 -2.03 -22.77
N ASN A 199 2.33 -0.72 -22.47
CA ASN A 199 3.36 0.23 -22.89
C ASN A 199 4.53 0.34 -21.89
N HIS A 200 4.32 -0.03 -20.62
CA HIS A 200 5.32 0.07 -19.57
C HIS A 200 5.43 -1.21 -18.73
N PRO A 201 5.57 -2.40 -19.34
CA PRO A 201 5.45 -3.69 -18.64
C PRO A 201 6.47 -3.86 -17.50
N THR A 202 7.74 -3.55 -17.75
CA THR A 202 8.81 -3.66 -16.73
C THR A 202 8.60 -2.72 -15.55
N GLN A 203 8.17 -1.48 -15.81
CA GLN A 203 7.89 -0.50 -14.77
C GLN A 203 6.67 -0.91 -13.95
N ALA A 204 5.59 -1.35 -14.61
CA ALA A 204 4.38 -1.82 -13.94
C ALA A 204 4.65 -3.06 -13.08
N ALA A 205 5.35 -4.05 -13.61
CA ALA A 205 5.75 -5.24 -12.87
C ALA A 205 6.62 -4.88 -11.64
N SER A 206 7.55 -3.94 -11.80
CA SER A 206 8.39 -3.46 -10.69
C SER A 206 7.55 -2.79 -9.59
N ALA A 207 6.68 -1.86 -9.96
CA ALA A 207 5.83 -1.14 -9.00
C ALA A 207 4.89 -2.10 -8.26
N ILE A 208 4.22 -3.01 -8.99
CA ILE A 208 3.30 -3.99 -8.40
C ILE A 208 4.03 -4.92 -7.42
N ASP A 209 5.21 -5.43 -7.80
CA ASP A 209 5.99 -6.30 -6.92
C ASP A 209 6.53 -5.56 -5.69
N GLN A 210 6.99 -4.33 -5.86
CA GLN A 210 7.48 -3.50 -4.75
C GLN A 210 6.35 -3.18 -3.75
N ILE A 211 5.16 -2.84 -4.22
CA ILE A 211 3.97 -2.69 -3.37
C ILE A 211 3.64 -4.00 -2.67
N ASN A 212 3.69 -5.13 -3.37
CA ASN A 212 3.46 -6.45 -2.78
C ASN A 212 4.44 -6.76 -1.64
N LYS A 213 5.74 -6.46 -1.83
CA LYS A 213 6.76 -6.66 -0.80
C LYS A 213 6.49 -5.81 0.44
N LEU A 214 6.16 -4.54 0.28
CA LEU A 214 5.85 -3.63 1.39
C LEU A 214 4.53 -4.02 2.08
N ARG A 215 3.50 -4.38 1.32
CA ARG A 215 2.23 -4.90 1.84
C ARG A 215 2.39 -6.20 2.63
N ASN A 216 3.34 -7.05 2.27
CA ASN A 216 3.60 -8.29 3.00
C ASN A 216 4.21 -8.04 4.38
N ILE A 217 5.06 -7.02 4.54
CA ILE A 217 5.56 -6.58 5.87
C ILE A 217 4.35 -6.28 6.78
N CYS A 218 3.40 -5.49 6.28
CA CYS A 218 2.23 -5.10 7.05
C CYS A 218 1.29 -6.27 7.39
N ALA A 219 1.41 -7.41 6.71
CA ALA A 219 0.54 -8.56 6.89
C ALA A 219 1.04 -9.54 7.96
N HIS A 220 2.30 -9.38 8.40
CA HIS A 220 2.91 -10.22 9.42
C HIS A 220 3.00 -9.42 10.72
N ALA A 221 2.29 -9.87 11.76
CA ALA A 221 2.17 -9.14 13.03
C ALA A 221 3.50 -8.95 13.78
N GLU A 222 4.56 -9.67 13.40
CA GLU A 222 5.90 -9.57 14.00
C GLU A 222 6.79 -8.54 13.28
N ASP A 223 6.39 -8.09 12.09
CA ASP A 223 7.10 -7.11 11.30
C ASP A 223 6.51 -5.71 11.49
N ILE A 224 7.35 -4.69 11.38
CA ILE A 224 6.96 -3.28 11.51
C ILE A 224 7.19 -2.59 10.18
N LEU A 225 6.17 -1.89 9.67
CA LEU A 225 6.35 -1.02 8.52
C LEU A 225 6.94 0.31 8.99
N HIS A 226 8.20 0.55 8.64
CA HIS A 226 8.89 1.79 8.99
C HIS A 226 8.46 2.95 8.10
N ARG A 227 8.70 4.18 8.58
CA ARG A 227 8.28 5.40 7.89
C ARG A 227 8.72 5.45 6.42
N TRP A 228 10.00 5.20 6.13
CA TRP A 228 10.51 5.25 4.77
C TRP A 228 9.84 4.21 3.85
N GLN A 229 9.42 3.07 4.40
CA GLN A 229 8.72 2.01 3.68
C GLN A 229 7.29 2.43 3.34
N PHE A 230 6.62 3.07 4.31
CA PHE A 230 5.32 3.68 4.09
C PHE A 230 5.38 4.79 3.03
N ASP A 231 6.31 5.74 3.16
CA ASP A 231 6.49 6.84 2.21
C ASP A 231 6.75 6.29 0.80
N PHE A 232 7.60 5.26 0.68
CA PHE A 232 7.86 4.59 -0.60
C PHE A 232 6.60 3.92 -1.16
N MET A 233 5.83 3.22 -0.32
CA MET A 233 4.57 2.59 -0.73
C MET A 233 3.53 3.62 -1.19
N ALA A 234 3.42 4.74 -0.46
CA ALA A 234 2.54 5.85 -0.78
C ALA A 234 2.93 6.50 -2.10
N ALA A 235 4.24 6.74 -2.32
CA ALA A 235 4.76 7.26 -3.57
C ALA A 235 4.50 6.32 -4.76
N LEU A 236 4.69 5.01 -4.59
CA LEU A 236 4.37 4.04 -5.64
C LEU A 236 2.88 4.06 -6.02
N ILE A 237 1.97 4.24 -5.05
CA ILE A 237 0.52 4.16 -5.31
C ILE A 237 -0.06 5.50 -5.77
N VAL A 238 0.19 6.55 -4.99
CA VAL A 238 -0.44 7.87 -5.12
C VAL A 238 0.46 8.85 -5.88
N GLY A 239 1.78 8.63 -5.86
CA GLY A 239 2.79 9.53 -6.41
C GLY A 239 3.37 10.44 -5.33
N ASP A 240 4.43 11.15 -5.67
CA ASP A 240 5.04 12.23 -4.90
C ASP A 240 5.46 13.36 -5.87
N ASP A 241 6.31 14.29 -5.42
CA ASP A 241 6.79 15.39 -6.26
C ASP A 241 7.76 14.94 -7.37
N ASP A 242 8.42 13.79 -7.21
CA ASP A 242 9.46 13.27 -8.09
C ASP A 242 8.92 12.20 -9.08
N GLN A 243 7.83 11.51 -8.72
CA GLN A 243 7.26 10.44 -9.55
C GLN A 243 5.73 10.36 -9.48
N ARG A 244 5.16 9.87 -10.58
CA ARG A 244 3.73 9.54 -10.66
C ARG A 244 3.47 8.17 -10.06
N GLY A 245 2.42 8.07 -9.24
CA GLY A 245 1.97 6.80 -8.68
C GLY A 245 1.19 5.97 -9.69
N ILE A 246 1.01 4.66 -9.43
CA ILE A 246 0.26 3.76 -10.32
C ILE A 246 -1.15 4.28 -10.61
N LEU A 247 -1.83 4.91 -9.64
CA LEU A 247 -3.19 5.41 -9.85
C LEU A 247 -3.21 6.53 -10.89
N GLN A 248 -2.19 7.39 -10.88
CA GLN A 248 -2.04 8.43 -11.89
C GLN A 248 -1.64 7.83 -13.23
N GLU A 249 -0.73 6.85 -13.26
CA GLU A 249 -0.32 6.17 -14.50
C GLU A 249 -1.49 5.47 -15.20
N ILE A 250 -2.42 4.90 -14.43
CA ILE A 250 -3.59 4.18 -14.94
C ILE A 250 -4.68 5.14 -15.40
N PHE A 251 -5.07 6.11 -14.55
CA PHE A 251 -6.31 6.86 -14.75
C PHE A 251 -6.13 8.30 -15.24
N SER A 252 -4.90 8.82 -15.28
CA SER A 252 -4.72 10.15 -15.87
C SER A 252 -4.87 10.05 -17.38
N SER A 253 -5.74 10.89 -17.94
CA SER A 253 -5.83 11.06 -19.38
C SER A 253 -4.48 11.54 -19.91
N ARG A 254 -3.79 10.71 -20.69
CA ARG A 254 -2.68 11.20 -21.53
C ARG A 254 -3.31 12.14 -22.56
N LYS A 255 -3.16 13.45 -22.34
CA LYS A 255 -3.40 14.45 -23.38
C LYS A 255 -2.23 14.48 -24.34
#